data_AF-A0A2N4XTY7-F1
#
_entry.id   AF-A0A2N4XTY7-F1
#
_cell.length_a   1.000
_cell.length_b   1.000
_cell.length_c   1.000
_cell.angle_alpha   90.00
_cell.angle_beta   90.00
_cell.angle_gamma   90.00
#
_symmetry.space_group_name_H-M   'P 1'
#
loop_
_entity.id
_entity.type
_entity.pdbx_description
1 polymer ?
#
loop_
_entity_poly.entity_id
_entity_poly.type
_entity_poly.pdbx_seq_one_letter_code
_entity_poly.pdbx_strand_id
1 'polypeptide(L)'
;MKLASLSSGYESAFHSYCEAGGCLDFFALELDQADSQLETLILHRNAVKLVTDSIERDQVECLEQLWAKGQITRENKELALFEFDLAKAQPELISLEKFLGSHFDLVARKLIVRGTQKPNLNRYFLAGFEEANVFERFPRHGGEFNCDGYAGCFAEPPHSIGATTSALEEWFELINAELFGGLNRQLEIFSWGHDWSNYFDAGKEWWGAYFWSVHNPSLQRLAVIGASTTD
;
A
#
# COMPACT_ATOMS: atom_id res chain seq x y z
N MET A 1 9.74 18.72 3.66
CA MET A 1 9.61 17.23 3.76
C MET A 1 10.63 16.50 2.91
N LYS A 2 10.96 15.25 3.27
CA LYS A 2 11.81 14.32 2.48
C LYS A 2 11.46 12.86 2.80
N LEU A 3 11.97 11.91 2.00
CA LEU A 3 11.84 10.47 2.33
C LEU A 3 12.54 10.16 3.65
N ALA A 4 11.86 9.38 4.50
CA ALA A 4 12.33 8.96 5.81
C ALA A 4 13.24 7.74 5.70
N SER A 5 14.19 7.63 6.63
CA SER A 5 14.84 6.34 6.91
C SER A 5 14.03 5.58 7.95
N LEU A 6 13.73 4.31 7.68
CA LEU A 6 12.94 3.48 8.56
C LEU A 6 13.82 2.56 9.41
N SER A 7 13.26 1.96 10.45
CA SER A 7 14.00 1.09 11.34
C SER A 7 14.42 -0.20 10.63
N SER A 8 15.48 -0.85 11.10
CA SER A 8 15.88 -2.17 10.58
C SER A 8 14.80 -3.24 10.77
N GLY A 9 13.95 -3.09 11.80
CA GLY A 9 12.77 -3.93 12.00
C GLY A 9 11.74 -3.76 10.89
N TYR A 10 11.47 -2.52 10.49
CA TYR A 10 10.64 -2.23 9.33
C TYR A 10 11.22 -2.85 8.06
N GLU A 11 12.49 -2.59 7.77
CA GLU A 11 13.13 -3.06 6.54
C GLU A 11 13.07 -4.59 6.44
N SER A 12 13.33 -5.29 7.56
CA SER A 12 13.24 -6.76 7.62
C SER A 12 11.81 -7.27 7.40
N ALA A 13 10.80 -6.63 8.01
CA ALA A 13 9.41 -7.02 7.87
C ALA A 13 8.89 -6.76 6.45
N PHE A 14 9.20 -5.58 5.90
CA PHE A 14 8.84 -5.22 4.54
C PHE A 14 9.52 -6.12 3.50
N HIS A 15 10.80 -6.43 3.67
CA HIS A 15 11.49 -7.38 2.82
C HIS A 15 10.82 -8.77 2.84
N SER A 16 10.50 -9.28 4.04
CA SER A 16 9.83 -10.57 4.19
C SER A 16 8.43 -10.58 3.56
N TYR A 17 7.70 -9.46 3.69
CA TYR A 17 6.41 -9.26 3.03
C TYR A 17 6.53 -9.30 1.50
N CYS A 18 7.51 -8.59 0.92
CA CYS A 18 7.75 -8.62 -0.52
C CYS A 18 8.19 -10.01 -1.00
N GLU A 19 9.08 -10.70 -0.28
CA GLU A 19 9.49 -12.08 -0.61
C GLU A 19 8.31 -13.07 -0.58
N ALA A 20 7.31 -12.82 0.27
CA ALA A 20 6.08 -13.59 0.32
C ALA A 20 5.10 -13.26 -0.82
N GLY A 21 5.40 -12.28 -1.69
CA GLY A 21 4.55 -11.87 -2.82
C GLY A 21 3.67 -10.66 -2.52
N GLY A 22 4.01 -9.85 -1.52
CA GLY A 22 3.35 -8.56 -1.27
C GLY A 22 3.63 -7.52 -2.36
N CYS A 23 2.61 -6.79 -2.80
CA CYS A 23 2.67 -5.86 -3.94
C CYS A 23 2.37 -4.40 -3.56
N LEU A 24 2.69 -4.00 -2.33
CA LEU A 24 2.45 -2.64 -1.85
C LEU A 24 3.76 -1.87 -1.75
N ASP A 25 3.77 -0.67 -2.32
CA ASP A 25 4.86 0.28 -2.17
C ASP A 25 4.55 1.25 -1.02
N PHE A 26 5.52 1.45 -0.14
CA PHE A 26 5.40 2.36 1.00
C PHE A 26 6.50 3.42 0.95
N PHE A 27 6.08 4.68 0.97
CA PHE A 27 6.98 5.83 1.01
C PHE A 27 6.72 6.61 2.29
N ALA A 28 7.57 6.41 3.30
CA ALA A 28 7.52 7.19 4.53
C ALA A 28 8.20 8.55 4.33
N LEU A 29 7.62 9.60 4.91
CA LEU A 29 8.13 10.96 4.82
C LEU A 29 8.39 11.56 6.21
N GLU A 30 9.52 12.24 6.33
CA GLU A 30 9.86 13.12 7.44
C GLU A 30 9.34 14.53 7.13
N LEU A 31 8.52 15.06 8.04
CA LEU A 31 8.02 16.42 7.97
C LEU A 31 8.97 17.38 8.71
N ASP A 32 9.21 18.54 8.13
CA ASP A 32 9.88 19.65 8.79
C ASP A 32 8.88 20.65 9.41
N GLN A 33 9.40 21.67 10.10
CA GLN A 33 8.54 22.66 10.75
C GLN A 33 7.65 23.43 9.77
N ALA A 34 8.10 23.69 8.54
CA ALA A 34 7.30 24.39 7.55
C ALA A 34 6.15 23.50 7.06
N ASP A 35 6.39 22.21 6.87
CA ASP A 35 5.35 21.24 6.46
C ASP A 35 4.21 21.18 7.48
N SER A 36 4.54 21.17 8.78
CA SER A 36 3.56 21.07 9.87
C SER A 36 2.54 22.23 9.92
N GLN A 37 2.83 23.33 9.23
CA GLN A 37 1.98 24.53 9.18
C GLN A 37 1.14 24.60 7.91
N LEU A 38 1.36 23.68 6.96
CA LEU A 38 0.60 23.64 5.72
C LEU A 38 -0.85 23.23 5.99
N GLU A 39 -1.75 23.72 5.15
CA GLU A 39 -3.10 23.17 5.05
C GLU A 39 -3.01 21.68 4.69
N THR A 40 -3.84 20.85 5.32
CA THR A 40 -3.81 19.38 5.16
C THR A 40 -3.77 18.95 3.69
N LEU A 41 -4.65 19.48 2.83
CA LEU A 41 -4.64 19.08 1.42
C LEU A 41 -3.33 19.46 0.69
N ILE A 42 -2.74 20.60 1.03
CA ILE A 42 -1.47 21.05 0.44
C ILE A 42 -0.33 20.13 0.90
N LEU A 43 -0.30 19.78 2.18
CA LEU A 43 0.66 18.82 2.74
C LEU A 43 0.61 17.49 1.98
N HIS A 44 -0.59 16.92 1.82
CA HIS A 44 -0.81 15.66 1.12
C HIS A 44 -0.45 15.74 -0.38
N ARG A 45 -0.76 16.85 -1.06
CA ARG A 45 -0.33 17.09 -2.46
C ARG A 45 1.18 17.17 -2.61
N ASN A 46 1.86 17.86 -1.70
CA ASN A 46 3.32 17.96 -1.71
C ASN A 46 3.97 16.59 -1.51
N ALA A 47 3.42 15.78 -0.60
CA ALA A 47 3.90 14.42 -0.37
C ALA A 47 3.74 13.51 -1.60
N VAL A 48 2.56 13.50 -2.22
CA VAL A 48 2.33 12.73 -3.45
C VAL A 48 3.26 13.20 -4.56
N LYS A 49 3.42 14.52 -4.75
CA LYS A 49 4.36 15.04 -5.73
C LYS A 49 5.79 14.55 -5.49
N LEU A 50 6.26 14.60 -4.24
CA LEU A 50 7.61 14.15 -3.91
C LEU A 50 7.81 12.67 -4.24
N VAL A 51 6.80 11.85 -3.95
CA VAL A 51 6.82 10.41 -4.20
C VAL A 51 6.76 10.09 -5.68
N THR A 52 5.88 10.73 -6.45
CA THR A 52 5.82 10.53 -7.91
C THR A 52 7.12 10.96 -8.59
N ASP A 53 7.68 12.10 -8.18
CA ASP A 53 8.98 12.55 -8.69
C ASP A 53 10.11 11.56 -8.33
N SER A 54 9.97 10.79 -7.23
CA SER A 54 10.93 9.73 -6.87
C SER A 54 10.76 8.48 -7.72
N ILE A 55 9.51 8.03 -7.91
CA ILE A 55 9.18 6.87 -8.75
C ILE A 55 9.67 7.09 -10.18
N GLU A 56 9.45 8.28 -10.75
CA GLU A 56 9.96 8.64 -12.09
C GLU A 56 11.49 8.54 -12.15
N ARG A 57 12.20 9.08 -11.15
CA ARG A 57 13.67 9.05 -11.12
C ARG A 57 14.20 7.61 -11.05
N ASP A 58 13.66 6.81 -10.14
CA ASP A 58 14.10 5.43 -9.92
C ASP A 58 13.84 4.57 -11.17
N GLN A 59 12.71 4.80 -11.84
CA GLN A 59 12.37 4.13 -13.09
C GLN A 59 13.31 4.55 -14.23
N VAL A 60 13.57 5.85 -14.40
CA VAL A 60 14.52 6.35 -15.41
C VAL A 60 15.88 5.72 -15.20
N GLU A 61 16.39 5.67 -13.96
CA GLU A 61 17.66 5.03 -13.65
C GLU A 61 17.66 3.53 -14.01
N CYS A 62 16.61 2.79 -13.65
CA CYS A 62 16.47 1.38 -13.99
C CYS A 62 16.49 1.16 -15.53
N LEU A 63 15.71 1.95 -16.27
CA LEU A 63 15.65 1.87 -17.73
C LEU A 63 16.98 2.25 -18.38
N GLU A 64 17.71 3.23 -17.85
CA GLU A 64 19.07 3.55 -18.32
C GLU A 64 20.04 2.38 -18.12
N GLN A 65 19.97 1.70 -16.98
CA GLN A 65 20.81 0.53 -16.72
C GLN A 65 20.49 -0.63 -17.68
N LEU A 66 19.21 -0.91 -17.93
CA LEU A 66 18.79 -1.94 -18.88
C LEU A 66 19.21 -1.60 -20.32
N TRP A 67 19.07 -0.32 -20.71
CA TRP A 67 19.52 0.18 -22.01
C TRP A 67 21.03 0.05 -22.19
N ALA A 68 21.81 0.45 -21.18
CA ALA A 68 23.28 0.32 -21.19
C ALA A 68 23.75 -1.14 -21.31
N LYS A 69 22.96 -2.09 -20.79
CA LYS A 69 23.19 -3.53 -20.92
C LYS A 69 22.67 -4.13 -22.24
N GLY A 70 22.02 -3.34 -23.10
CA GLY A 70 21.41 -3.79 -24.35
C GLY A 70 20.22 -4.73 -24.15
N GLN A 71 19.57 -4.71 -22.99
CA GLN A 71 18.45 -5.59 -22.65
C GLN A 71 17.10 -5.06 -23.17
N ILE A 72 17.04 -3.78 -23.50
CA ILE A 72 15.85 -3.12 -24.06
C ILE A 72 16.21 -2.30 -25.29
N THR A 73 15.22 -2.02 -26.14
CA THR A 73 15.35 -1.08 -27.27
C THR A 73 15.10 0.36 -26.80
N ARG A 74 15.45 1.33 -27.65
CA ARG A 74 15.14 2.75 -27.38
C ARG A 74 13.63 2.98 -27.32
N GLU A 75 12.89 2.34 -28.21
CA GLU A 75 11.43 2.41 -28.26
C GLU A 75 10.80 1.82 -27.00
N ASN A 76 11.26 0.65 -26.53
CA ASN A 76 10.79 0.06 -25.28
C ASN A 76 11.06 0.99 -24.09
N LYS A 77 12.22 1.66 -24.08
CA LYS A 77 12.57 2.61 -23.03
C LYS A 77 11.66 3.84 -23.02
N GLU A 78 11.35 4.41 -24.19
CA GLU A 78 10.47 5.57 -24.31
C GLU A 78 9.02 5.23 -23.92
N LEU A 79 8.52 4.05 -24.30
CA LEU A 79 7.16 3.59 -23.95
C LEU A 79 6.99 3.18 -22.48
N ALA A 80 8.07 2.81 -21.80
CA ALA A 80 8.01 2.35 -20.43
C ALA A 80 7.95 3.49 -19.39
N LEU A 81 8.25 4.73 -19.77
CA LEU A 81 8.30 5.85 -18.83
C LEU A 81 6.93 6.12 -18.20
N PHE A 82 6.93 6.31 -16.88
CA PHE A 82 5.77 6.79 -16.16
C PHE A 82 5.57 8.28 -16.42
N GLU A 83 4.30 8.65 -16.63
CA GLU A 83 3.87 10.04 -16.74
C GLU A 83 2.86 10.32 -15.62
N PHE A 84 3.14 11.32 -14.78
CA PHE A 84 2.25 11.72 -13.69
C PHE A 84 1.63 13.10 -13.95
N ASP A 85 0.32 13.16 -14.16
CA ASP A 85 -0.43 14.42 -14.29
C ASP A 85 -1.20 14.74 -12.99
N LEU A 86 -0.48 15.19 -11.97
CA LEU A 86 -1.08 15.49 -10.65
C LEU A 86 -2.19 16.57 -10.72
N ALA A 87 -2.26 17.36 -11.80
CA ALA A 87 -3.36 18.32 -11.99
C ALA A 87 -4.70 17.62 -12.28
N LYS A 88 -4.67 16.42 -12.87
CA LYS A 88 -5.85 15.56 -13.05
C LYS A 88 -6.21 14.75 -11.81
N ALA A 89 -5.30 14.63 -10.84
CA ALA A 89 -5.56 13.87 -9.64
C ALA A 89 -6.66 14.56 -8.79
N GLN A 90 -7.69 13.79 -8.46
CA GLN A 90 -8.80 14.23 -7.61
C GLN A 90 -8.68 13.53 -6.25
N PRO A 91 -8.08 14.19 -5.25
CA PRO A 91 -7.98 13.63 -3.91
C PRO A 91 -9.34 13.67 -3.20
N GLU A 92 -9.70 12.55 -2.57
CA GLU A 92 -10.88 12.41 -1.72
C GLU A 92 -10.42 12.15 -0.27
N LEU A 93 -10.87 12.96 0.68
CA LEU A 93 -10.69 12.66 2.11
C LEU A 93 -11.60 11.49 2.49
N ILE A 94 -11.01 10.42 3.01
CA ILE A 94 -11.72 9.19 3.34
C ILE A 94 -11.52 8.81 4.81
N SER A 95 -12.45 8.04 5.37
CA SER A 95 -12.34 7.55 6.74
C SER A 95 -11.38 6.37 6.86
N LEU A 96 -10.96 6.05 8.09
CA LEU A 96 -10.17 4.86 8.39
C LEU A 96 -10.86 3.57 7.93
N GLU A 97 -12.18 3.49 8.13
CA GLU A 97 -13.03 2.38 7.68
C GLU A 97 -12.90 2.17 6.16
N LYS A 98 -13.06 3.24 5.37
CA LYS A 98 -12.96 3.19 3.90
C LYS A 98 -11.54 2.90 3.43
N PHE A 99 -10.52 3.41 4.14
CA PHE A 99 -9.13 3.15 3.82
C PHE A 99 -8.76 1.67 4.02
N LEU A 100 -9.17 1.08 5.14
CA LEU A 100 -8.81 -0.31 5.46
C LEU A 100 -9.61 -1.32 4.63
N GLY A 101 -10.87 -1.02 4.31
CA GLY A 101 -11.75 -1.92 3.55
C GLY A 101 -12.24 -3.10 4.39
N SER A 102 -12.83 -4.10 3.74
CA SER A 102 -13.49 -5.22 4.40
C SER A 102 -12.54 -6.22 5.06
N HIS A 103 -11.23 -6.09 4.81
CA HIS A 103 -10.20 -7.01 5.30
C HIS A 103 -9.59 -6.58 6.64
N PHE A 104 -10.24 -5.65 7.35
CA PHE A 104 -9.83 -5.28 8.70
C PHE A 104 -11.05 -5.16 9.61
N ASP A 105 -11.04 -5.87 10.72
CA ASP A 105 -12.04 -5.72 11.77
C ASP A 105 -11.62 -4.59 12.70
N LEU A 106 -12.38 -3.48 12.71
CA LEU A 106 -12.10 -2.32 13.56
C LEU A 106 -12.40 -2.54 15.04
N VAL A 107 -13.25 -3.51 15.39
CA VAL A 107 -13.61 -3.82 16.77
C VAL A 107 -12.52 -4.68 17.41
N ALA A 108 -12.16 -5.79 16.76
CA ALA A 108 -11.07 -6.66 17.15
C ALA A 108 -9.69 -6.00 16.89
N ARG A 109 -9.64 -4.99 16.01
CA ARG A 109 -8.42 -4.32 15.52
C ARG A 109 -7.44 -5.30 14.89
N LYS A 110 -7.96 -6.19 14.03
CA LYS A 110 -7.22 -7.31 13.45
C LYS A 110 -7.46 -7.41 11.96
N LEU A 111 -6.41 -7.80 11.24
CA LEU A 111 -6.50 -8.13 9.82
C LEU A 111 -7.40 -9.37 9.64
N ILE A 112 -8.21 -9.38 8.60
CA ILE A 112 -9.00 -10.52 8.17
C ILE A 112 -8.27 -11.16 7.00
N VAL A 113 -7.83 -12.40 7.18
CA VAL A 113 -6.97 -13.14 6.24
C VAL A 113 -7.63 -14.43 5.78
N ARG A 114 -7.26 -14.89 4.58
CA ARG A 114 -7.76 -16.14 4.02
C ARG A 114 -7.01 -17.35 4.56
N GLY A 115 -7.76 -18.40 4.85
CA GLY A 115 -7.22 -19.69 5.27
C GLY A 115 -6.40 -20.36 4.18
N THR A 116 -5.30 -20.96 4.60
CA THR A 116 -4.31 -21.63 3.75
C THR A 116 -4.43 -23.15 3.79
N GLN A 117 -5.09 -23.70 4.82
CA GLN A 117 -5.24 -25.16 4.96
C GLN A 117 -6.42 -25.68 4.13
N LYS A 118 -6.28 -26.88 3.55
CA LYS A 118 -7.30 -27.54 2.72
C LYS A 118 -8.76 -27.46 3.24
N PRO A 119 -9.08 -27.71 4.52
CA PRO A 119 -10.47 -27.62 5.00
C PRO A 119 -11.03 -26.19 5.05
N ASN A 120 -10.14 -25.20 4.99
CA ASN A 120 -10.42 -23.78 5.21
C ASN A 120 -10.02 -22.88 4.03
N LEU A 121 -9.64 -23.47 2.89
CA LEU A 121 -9.42 -22.73 1.66
C LEU A 121 -10.67 -21.89 1.35
N ASN A 122 -10.46 -20.61 1.04
CA ASN A 122 -11.51 -19.60 0.77
C ASN A 122 -12.37 -19.19 1.97
N ARG A 123 -11.97 -19.55 3.19
CA ARG A 123 -12.57 -18.99 4.41
C ARG A 123 -11.70 -17.88 4.95
N TYR A 124 -12.34 -16.95 5.65
CA TYR A 124 -11.72 -15.75 6.20
C TYR A 124 -11.74 -15.79 7.73
N PHE A 125 -10.64 -15.35 8.32
CA PHE A 125 -10.37 -15.46 9.74
C PHE A 125 -9.68 -14.20 10.24
N LEU A 126 -9.82 -13.89 11.53
CA LEU A 126 -8.94 -12.91 12.15
C LEU A 126 -7.51 -13.47 12.16
N ALA A 127 -6.55 -12.66 11.72
CA ALA A 127 -5.13 -13.00 11.76
C ALA A 127 -4.68 -13.24 13.21
N GLY A 128 -3.61 -14.03 13.38
CA GLY A 128 -3.11 -14.44 14.71
C GLY A 128 -3.84 -15.61 15.36
N PHE A 129 -5.04 -15.96 14.91
CA PHE A 129 -5.76 -17.13 15.40
C PHE A 129 -5.47 -18.39 14.56
N GLU A 130 -5.44 -19.55 15.22
CA GLU A 130 -5.35 -20.83 14.53
C GLU A 130 -6.62 -21.11 13.74
N GLU A 131 -6.49 -21.46 12.45
CA GLU A 131 -7.64 -21.74 11.57
C GLU A 131 -8.59 -22.85 12.12
N ALA A 132 -8.09 -23.73 12.98
CA ALA A 132 -8.86 -24.80 13.61
C ALA A 132 -9.81 -24.32 14.72
N ASN A 133 -9.61 -23.12 15.27
CA ASN A 133 -10.26 -22.63 16.49
C ASN A 133 -11.17 -21.40 16.27
N VAL A 134 -11.44 -21.01 15.02
CA VAL A 134 -12.19 -19.77 14.73
C VAL A 134 -13.68 -20.06 14.52
N PHE A 135 -14.52 -19.38 15.31
CA PHE A 135 -15.98 -19.48 15.28
C PHE A 135 -16.67 -18.40 14.42
N GLU A 136 -15.98 -17.32 14.07
CA GLU A 136 -16.55 -16.20 13.32
C GLU A 136 -16.19 -16.30 11.84
N ARG A 137 -17.22 -16.55 11.03
CA ARG A 137 -17.13 -16.56 9.58
C ARG A 137 -17.54 -15.19 9.09
N PHE A 138 -16.64 -14.44 8.50
CA PHE A 138 -17.02 -13.25 7.73
C PHE A 138 -17.52 -13.73 6.37
N PRO A 139 -18.83 -13.59 6.04
CA PRO A 139 -19.31 -13.91 4.71
C PRO A 139 -18.70 -12.92 3.72
N ARG A 140 -18.02 -13.42 2.68
CA ARG A 140 -17.65 -12.60 1.52
C ARG A 140 -18.90 -11.87 1.02
N HIS A 141 -18.86 -10.55 0.98
CA HIS A 141 -19.77 -9.80 0.12
C HIS A 141 -19.16 -9.79 -1.28
N GLY A 142 -19.65 -10.67 -2.16
CA GLY A 142 -19.36 -10.61 -3.59
C GLY A 142 -18.20 -11.49 -4.05
N GLY A 143 -18.40 -12.14 -5.20
CA GLY A 143 -17.53 -13.16 -5.77
C GLY A 143 -16.38 -12.64 -6.64
N GLU A 144 -15.87 -11.43 -6.39
CA GLU A 144 -14.78 -10.85 -7.19
C GLU A 144 -13.57 -10.54 -6.29
N PHE A 145 -12.38 -10.63 -6.87
CA PHE A 145 -11.08 -10.41 -6.23
C PHE A 145 -10.81 -8.92 -5.92
N ASN A 146 -11.84 -8.16 -5.58
CA ASN A 146 -11.69 -6.73 -5.37
C ASN A 146 -11.19 -6.50 -3.94
N CYS A 147 -9.88 -6.32 -3.78
CA CYS A 147 -9.38 -5.58 -2.65
C CYS A 147 -10.12 -4.23 -2.65
N ASP A 148 -10.80 -3.90 -1.55
CA ASP A 148 -11.65 -2.71 -1.44
C ASP A 148 -11.00 -1.63 -0.56
N GLY A 149 -9.75 -1.87 -0.17
CA GLY A 149 -8.96 -1.02 0.71
C GLY A 149 -7.59 -1.62 1.00
N TYR A 150 -6.76 -0.84 1.69
CA TYR A 150 -5.38 -1.14 2.01
C TYR A 150 -5.19 -2.50 2.69
N ALA A 151 -6.05 -2.89 3.62
CA ALA A 151 -5.90 -4.17 4.32
C ALA A 151 -6.10 -5.36 3.37
N GLY A 152 -7.03 -5.23 2.42
CA GLY A 152 -7.24 -6.24 1.38
C GLY A 152 -6.05 -6.28 0.43
N CYS A 153 -5.53 -5.10 0.07
CA CYS A 153 -4.36 -5.02 -0.78
C CYS A 153 -3.11 -5.67 -0.14
N PHE A 154 -2.99 -5.57 1.19
CA PHE A 154 -1.90 -6.17 1.94
C PHE A 154 -2.06 -7.69 2.08
N ALA A 155 -3.27 -8.15 2.38
CA ALA A 155 -3.53 -9.55 2.73
C ALA A 155 -3.74 -10.48 1.52
N GLU A 156 -4.27 -9.95 0.41
CA GLU A 156 -4.65 -10.73 -0.78
C GLU A 156 -4.11 -10.08 -2.06
N PRO A 157 -2.78 -10.07 -2.28
CA PRO A 157 -2.22 -9.68 -3.58
C PRO A 157 -2.63 -10.68 -4.68
N PRO A 158 -2.53 -10.29 -5.98
CA PRO A 158 -3.03 -11.08 -7.12
C PRO A 158 -2.55 -12.54 -7.16
N HIS A 159 -1.31 -12.80 -6.75
CA HIS A 159 -0.70 -14.12 -6.80
C HIS A 159 -0.89 -14.95 -5.52
N SER A 160 -1.72 -14.47 -4.58
CA SER A 160 -1.79 -14.94 -3.19
C SER A 160 -0.48 -14.75 -2.44
N ILE A 161 -0.57 -14.49 -1.13
CA ILE A 161 0.61 -14.27 -0.31
C ILE A 161 1.11 -15.60 0.30
N GLY A 162 2.40 -15.87 0.14
CA GLY A 162 3.10 -17.07 0.60
C GLY A 162 3.47 -17.05 2.08
N ALA A 163 2.62 -16.50 2.95
CA ALA A 163 2.89 -16.30 4.36
C ALA A 163 1.86 -16.99 5.27
N THR A 164 2.24 -17.26 6.52
CA THR A 164 1.29 -17.70 7.54
C THR A 164 0.43 -16.52 8.00
N THR A 165 -0.76 -16.81 8.53
CA THR A 165 -1.66 -15.78 9.06
C THR A 165 -1.02 -14.95 10.19
N SER A 166 -0.20 -15.59 11.03
CA SER A 166 0.55 -14.90 12.09
C SER A 166 1.66 -14.00 11.56
N ALA A 167 2.38 -14.43 10.52
CA ALA A 167 3.42 -13.60 9.91
C ALA A 167 2.83 -12.34 9.26
N LEU A 168 1.71 -12.49 8.54
CA LEU A 168 1.00 -11.35 7.94
C LEU A 168 0.55 -10.33 8.97
N GLU A 169 0.02 -10.82 10.10
CA GLU A 169 -0.39 -9.96 11.20
C GLU A 169 0.80 -9.17 11.77
N GLU A 170 1.91 -9.86 12.06
CA GLU A 170 3.10 -9.25 12.63
C GLU A 170 3.67 -8.16 11.69
N TRP A 171 3.79 -8.46 10.39
CA TRP A 171 4.24 -7.47 9.42
C TRP A 171 3.29 -6.30 9.29
N PHE A 172 1.97 -6.56 9.24
CA PHE A 172 0.96 -5.52 9.15
C PHE A 172 0.99 -4.60 10.37
N GLU A 173 1.07 -5.15 11.58
CA GLU A 173 1.15 -4.37 12.82
C GLU A 173 2.45 -3.54 12.87
N LEU A 174 3.60 -4.15 12.54
CA LEU A 174 4.90 -3.48 12.57
C LEU A 174 4.98 -2.35 11.54
N ILE A 175 4.63 -2.62 10.28
CA ILE A 175 4.64 -1.64 9.20
C ILE A 175 3.75 -0.43 9.57
N ASN A 176 2.52 -0.67 10.03
CA ASN A 176 1.62 0.42 10.42
C ASN A 176 2.08 1.17 11.68
N ALA A 177 2.75 0.50 12.62
CA ALA A 177 3.33 1.15 13.78
C ALA A 177 4.47 2.11 13.39
N GLU A 178 5.32 1.70 12.45
CA GLU A 178 6.43 2.52 11.97
C GLU A 178 5.94 3.68 11.10
N LEU A 179 5.05 3.42 10.14
CA LEU A 179 4.54 4.46 9.25
C LEU A 179 3.64 5.47 9.98
N PHE A 180 2.78 5.01 10.88
CA PHE A 180 1.68 5.82 11.42
C PHE A 180 1.61 5.90 12.94
N GLY A 181 2.45 5.17 13.67
CA GLY A 181 2.25 4.95 15.11
C GLY A 181 1.01 4.10 15.41
N GLY A 182 0.56 3.30 14.43
CA GLY A 182 -0.59 2.41 14.52
C GLY A 182 -1.88 3.00 13.96
N LEU A 183 -2.81 2.10 13.61
CA LEU A 183 -4.08 2.45 12.97
C LEU A 183 -5.07 3.05 13.97
N ASN A 184 -5.47 4.30 13.76
CA ASN A 184 -6.39 5.01 14.63
C ASN A 184 -7.19 6.09 13.87
N ARG A 185 -8.26 6.62 14.48
CA ARG A 185 -9.18 7.57 13.84
C ARG A 185 -8.65 9.00 13.72
N GLN A 186 -7.44 9.28 14.24
CA GLN A 186 -6.80 10.59 14.09
C GLN A 186 -5.98 10.68 12.79
N LEU A 187 -5.89 9.59 12.03
CA LEU A 187 -5.26 9.59 10.72
C LEU A 187 -6.08 10.41 9.72
N GLU A 188 -5.41 11.31 9.02
CA GLU A 188 -5.94 12.04 7.89
C GLU A 188 -5.56 11.27 6.62
N ILE A 189 -6.55 10.84 5.85
CA ILE A 189 -6.33 9.90 4.75
C ILE A 189 -6.96 10.44 3.48
N PHE A 190 -6.14 10.65 2.46
CA PHE A 190 -6.60 10.93 1.12
C PHE A 190 -6.42 9.72 0.22
N SER A 191 -7.48 9.36 -0.49
CA SER A 191 -7.42 8.49 -1.66
C SER A 191 -7.24 9.35 -2.90
N TRP A 192 -6.37 8.90 -3.79
CA TRP A 192 -6.14 9.53 -5.08
C TRP A 192 -6.66 8.57 -6.14
N GLY A 193 -7.45 9.07 -7.10
CA GLY A 193 -7.84 8.27 -8.26
C GLY A 193 -6.62 7.74 -9.03
N HIS A 194 -6.81 6.95 -10.08
CA HIS A 194 -5.71 6.28 -10.80
C HIS A 194 -5.65 6.66 -12.30
N ASP A 195 -6.48 7.61 -12.74
CA ASP A 195 -6.61 7.98 -14.16
C ASP A 195 -5.67 9.10 -14.59
N TRP A 196 -4.72 9.47 -13.73
CA TRP A 196 -3.76 10.54 -13.97
C TRP A 196 -2.33 10.04 -14.23
N SER A 197 -2.12 8.72 -14.30
CA SER A 197 -0.83 8.13 -14.66
C SER A 197 -0.97 6.71 -15.19
N ASN A 198 -0.06 6.33 -16.09
CA ASN A 198 0.15 4.95 -16.56
C ASN A 198 0.85 4.06 -15.53
N TYR A 199 1.40 4.62 -14.44
CA TYR A 199 1.92 3.86 -13.30
C TYR A 199 0.90 2.87 -12.73
N PHE A 200 -0.39 3.20 -12.85
CA PHE A 200 -1.48 2.39 -12.31
C PHE A 200 -1.98 1.28 -13.24
N ASP A 201 -1.52 1.25 -14.50
CA ASP A 201 -2.15 0.40 -15.52
C ASP A 201 -1.97 -1.09 -15.24
N ALA A 202 -0.82 -1.51 -14.70
CA ALA A 202 -0.60 -2.90 -14.31
C ALA A 202 -1.61 -3.36 -13.25
N GLY A 203 -1.81 -2.60 -12.18
CA GLY A 203 -2.77 -2.96 -11.11
C GLY A 203 -4.23 -3.01 -11.58
N LYS A 204 -4.64 -2.07 -12.45
CA LYS A 204 -6.00 -1.99 -13.00
C LYS A 204 -6.45 -3.28 -13.69
N GLU A 205 -5.53 -4.04 -14.28
CA GLU A 205 -5.85 -5.27 -15.01
C GLU A 205 -6.20 -6.46 -14.10
N TRP A 206 -5.83 -6.43 -12.82
CA TRP A 206 -5.92 -7.61 -11.95
C TRP A 206 -6.85 -7.45 -10.75
N TRP A 207 -6.56 -6.46 -9.90
CA TRP A 207 -7.16 -6.30 -8.57
C TRP A 207 -7.64 -4.87 -8.30
N GLY A 208 -7.38 -3.96 -9.23
CA GLY A 208 -7.59 -2.53 -9.07
C GLY A 208 -6.27 -1.80 -8.85
N ALA A 209 -6.35 -0.47 -8.85
CA ALA A 209 -5.21 0.37 -8.55
C ALA A 209 -5.60 1.34 -7.43
N TYR A 210 -4.74 1.46 -6.44
CA TYR A 210 -4.97 2.36 -5.33
C TYR A 210 -3.75 3.20 -5.04
N PHE A 211 -4.01 4.43 -4.60
CA PHE A 211 -2.98 5.33 -4.15
C PHE A 211 -3.53 6.13 -2.99
N TRP A 212 -2.81 6.11 -1.88
CA TRP A 212 -3.22 6.79 -0.66
C TRP A 212 -2.09 7.64 -0.12
N SER A 213 -2.46 8.72 0.56
CA SER A 213 -1.55 9.44 1.43
C SER A 213 -2.18 9.50 2.82
N VAL A 214 -1.44 9.10 3.83
CA VAL A 214 -1.91 8.93 5.21
C VAL A 214 -1.00 9.74 6.10
N HIS A 215 -1.59 10.66 6.86
CA HIS A 215 -0.89 11.53 7.79
C HIS A 215 -1.37 11.26 9.21
N ASN A 216 -0.43 11.13 10.15
CA ASN A 216 -0.70 11.21 11.58
C ASN A 216 -0.21 12.57 12.11
N PRO A 217 -1.10 13.55 12.34
CA PRO A 217 -0.73 14.87 12.83
C PRO A 217 -0.06 14.85 14.21
N SER A 218 -0.43 13.91 15.07
CA SER A 218 0.11 13.84 16.44
C SER A 218 1.58 13.39 16.47
N LEU A 219 2.00 12.62 15.47
CA LEU A 219 3.36 12.11 15.35
C LEU A 219 4.17 12.80 14.25
N GLN A 220 3.55 13.70 13.48
CA GLN A 220 4.15 14.36 12.32
C GLN A 220 4.74 13.34 11.32
N ARG A 221 4.02 12.23 11.12
CA ARG A 221 4.41 11.17 10.20
C ARG A 221 3.43 11.14 9.04
N LEU A 222 3.95 11.11 7.83
CA LEU A 222 3.16 10.98 6.62
C LEU A 222 3.74 9.84 5.79
N ALA A 223 2.87 9.00 5.24
CA ALA A 223 3.28 8.03 4.22
C ALA A 223 2.39 8.10 3.00
N VAL A 224 2.95 7.75 1.85
CA VAL A 224 2.21 7.48 0.63
C VAL A 224 2.28 5.99 0.35
N ILE A 225 1.16 5.40 -0.04
CA ILE A 225 1.02 3.97 -0.31
C ILE A 225 0.53 3.79 -1.74
N GLY A 226 1.27 3.00 -2.52
CA GLY A 226 0.88 2.56 -3.86
C GLY A 226 0.47 1.09 -3.86
N ALA A 227 -0.67 0.79 -4.47
CA ALA A 227 -1.11 -0.56 -4.82
C ALA A 227 -1.38 -0.60 -6.32
N SER A 228 -0.33 -0.74 -7.11
CA SER A 228 -0.41 -0.59 -8.58
C SER A 228 0.45 -1.60 -9.34
N THR A 229 1.28 -2.37 -8.63
CA THR A 229 2.16 -3.39 -9.20
C THR A 229 1.47 -4.76 -9.14
N THR A 230 1.93 -5.66 -10.01
CA THR A 230 1.43 -7.03 -10.11
C THR A 230 2.45 -8.05 -9.60
N ASP A 231 3.74 -7.72 -9.64
CA ASP A 231 4.89 -8.57 -9.31
C ASP A 231 6.23 -7.83 -9.50
#